data_AF-A0A4U6XUJ5-F1
#
_entry.id   AF-A0A4U6XUJ5-F1
#
_cell.length_a   1.000
_cell.length_b   1.000
_cell.length_c   1.000
_cell.angle_alpha   90.00
_cell.angle_beta   90.00
_cell.angle_gamma   90.00
#
_symmetry.space_group_name_H-M   'P 1'
#
loop_
_entity.id
_entity.type
_entity.pdbx_description
1 polymer ?
#
loop_
_entity_poly.entity_id
_entity_poly.type
_entity_poly.pdbx_seq_one_letter_code
_entity_poly.pdbx_strand_id
1 'polypeptide(L)'
;MMNSRPAVTLPAYFVRQIPKHWGDMLFSFQVGVTMIYIVHRRAVPIPKNVDRAIRDVASSLAIFADRSEKADVYRDCLDVLAISISRSCTPGTIDEESRREVSGMVQQIIESGIAPDIASMLSEMSKVSGDG
;
A
#
# COMPACT_ATOMS: atom_id res chain seq x y z
N MET A 1 -26.26 -50.52 25.93
CA MET A 1 -25.56 -49.47 26.69
C MET A 1 -24.07 -49.71 26.47
N MET A 2 -23.21 -48.81 26.00
CA MET A 2 -23.22 -47.36 25.84
C MET A 2 -22.35 -47.06 24.60
N ASN A 3 -22.81 -46.10 23.81
CA ASN A 3 -22.22 -45.60 22.58
C ASN A 3 -21.06 -44.66 22.95
N SER A 4 -19.87 -44.84 22.38
CA SER A 4 -18.80 -43.84 22.49
C SER A 4 -17.99 -43.83 21.20
N ARG A 5 -18.45 -43.02 20.25
CA ARG A 5 -17.66 -42.56 19.12
C ARG A 5 -16.60 -41.59 19.64
N PRO A 6 -15.30 -41.75 19.33
CA PRO A 6 -14.35 -40.69 19.58
C PRO A 6 -14.58 -39.53 18.62
N ALA A 7 -14.35 -38.33 19.16
CA ALA A 7 -14.69 -37.03 18.63
C ALA A 7 -14.26 -36.79 17.18
N VAL A 8 -15.20 -36.25 16.40
CA VAL A 8 -14.88 -35.49 15.19
C VAL A 8 -14.02 -34.30 15.64
N THR A 9 -12.73 -34.38 15.40
CA THR A 9 -11.87 -33.20 15.51
C THR A 9 -12.11 -32.41 14.23
N LEU A 10 -13.04 -31.46 14.29
CA LEU A 10 -13.18 -30.45 13.25
C LEU A 10 -11.82 -29.76 13.04
N PRO A 11 -11.51 -29.39 11.79
CA PRO A 11 -10.16 -29.03 11.38
C PRO A 11 -9.64 -27.87 12.21
N ALA A 12 -8.33 -27.71 12.33
CA ALA A 12 -7.72 -26.51 12.88
C ALA A 12 -8.07 -25.29 12.00
N TYR A 13 -9.30 -24.79 12.15
CA TYR A 13 -9.75 -23.54 11.60
C TYR A 13 -9.00 -22.43 12.35
N PHE A 14 -8.31 -21.60 11.57
CA PHE A 14 -7.75 -20.32 11.98
C PHE A 14 -6.46 -20.31 12.81
N VAL A 15 -5.46 -21.12 12.46
CA VAL A 15 -4.13 -20.49 12.42
C VAL A 15 -4.18 -19.62 11.17
N ARG A 16 -4.45 -18.32 11.35
CA ARG A 16 -4.32 -17.30 10.30
C ARG A 16 -2.95 -17.49 9.66
N GLN A 17 -2.89 -18.26 8.57
CA GLN A 17 -1.69 -18.35 7.76
C GLN A 17 -1.58 -16.99 7.10
N ILE A 18 -0.83 -16.11 7.75
CA ILE A 18 -0.25 -14.95 7.11
C ILE A 18 0.32 -15.50 5.79
N PRO A 19 -0.17 -15.03 4.62
CA PRO A 19 0.32 -15.52 3.33
C PRO A 19 1.85 -15.50 3.37
N LYS A 20 2.53 -16.54 2.88
CA LYS A 20 4.00 -16.66 2.96
C LYS A 20 4.76 -15.41 2.45
N HIS A 21 4.10 -14.59 1.64
CA HIS A 21 4.63 -13.38 1.02
C HIS A 21 4.08 -12.07 1.60
N TRP A 22 3.30 -12.13 2.68
CA TRP A 22 2.73 -10.93 3.32
C TRP A 22 3.81 -9.97 3.80
N GLY A 23 4.89 -10.50 4.39
CA GLY A 23 6.05 -9.70 4.78
C GLY A 23 6.70 -9.00 3.60
N ASP A 24 6.92 -9.72 2.50
CA ASP A 24 7.51 -9.18 1.26
C ASP A 24 6.61 -8.11 0.61
N MET A 25 5.30 -8.34 0.62
CA MET A 25 4.29 -7.41 0.11
C MET A 25 4.25 -6.13 0.93
N LEU A 26 4.20 -6.25 2.26
CA LEU A 26 4.26 -5.11 3.17
C LEU A 26 5.54 -4.31 2.95
N PHE A 27 6.69 -5.00 2.92
CA PHE A 27 7.97 -4.36 2.68
C PHE A 27 8.00 -3.63 1.32
N SER A 28 7.51 -4.27 0.26
CA SER A 28 7.42 -3.68 -1.07
C SER A 28 6.56 -2.42 -1.09
N PHE A 29 5.39 -2.45 -0.44
CA PHE A 29 4.53 -1.28 -0.30
C PHE A 29 5.23 -0.14 0.43
N GLN A 30 5.87 -0.43 1.57
CA GLN A 30 6.59 0.58 2.36
C GLN A 30 7.73 1.22 1.57
N VAL A 31 8.49 0.43 0.81
CA VAL A 31 9.54 0.93 -0.09
C VAL A 31 8.95 1.83 -1.17
N GLY A 32 7.86 1.40 -1.82
CA GLY A 32 7.17 2.18 -2.85
C GLY A 32 6.71 3.54 -2.33
N VAL A 33 6.00 3.57 -1.20
CA VAL A 33 5.54 4.82 -0.57
C VAL A 33 6.73 5.72 -0.21
N THR A 34 7.80 5.16 0.34
CA THR A 34 8.99 5.93 0.73
C THR A 34 9.65 6.59 -0.48
N MET A 35 9.80 5.87 -1.59
CA MET A 35 10.39 6.41 -2.82
C MET A 35 9.55 7.57 -3.37
N ILE A 36 8.24 7.37 -3.46
CA ILE A 36 7.25 8.37 -3.88
C ILE A 36 7.31 9.60 -2.97
N TYR A 37 7.32 9.40 -1.65
CA TYR A 37 7.38 10.48 -0.67
C TYR A 37 8.66 11.31 -0.78
N ILE A 38 9.81 10.68 -1.00
CA ILE A 38 11.08 11.39 -1.20
C ILE A 38 11.02 12.27 -2.46
N VAL A 39 10.50 11.73 -3.57
CA VAL A 39 10.34 12.47 -4.82
C VAL A 39 9.38 13.65 -4.62
N HIS A 40 8.24 13.39 -3.98
CA HIS A 40 7.25 14.39 -3.63
C HIS A 40 7.85 15.53 -2.80
N ARG A 41 8.52 15.21 -1.69
CA ARG A 41 9.11 16.20 -0.77
C ARG A 41 10.25 16.99 -1.38
N ARG A 42 11.02 16.40 -2.28
CA ARG A 42 12.11 17.10 -2.96
C ARG A 42 11.61 18.04 -4.06
N ALA A 43 10.37 17.87 -4.53
CA ALA A 43 9.81 18.65 -5.63
C ALA A 43 10.77 18.74 -6.84
N VAL A 44 11.39 17.61 -7.19
CA VAL A 44 12.30 17.49 -8.34
C VAL A 44 11.67 16.63 -9.43
N PRO A 45 12.05 16.83 -10.71
CA PRO A 45 11.69 15.90 -11.77
C PRO A 45 12.12 14.48 -11.41
N ILE A 46 11.25 13.51 -11.68
CA ILE A 46 11.50 12.11 -11.34
C ILE A 46 12.61 11.56 -12.24
N PRO A 47 13.72 11.05 -11.68
CA PRO A 47 14.70 10.33 -12.47
C PRO A 47 14.09 9.07 -13.10
N LYS A 48 14.42 8.77 -14.37
CA LYS A 48 13.86 7.62 -15.12
C LYS A 48 14.03 6.27 -14.40
N ASN A 49 15.13 6.09 -13.69
CA ASN A 49 15.39 4.87 -12.91
C ASN A 49 14.48 4.78 -11.67
N VAL A 50 14.13 5.91 -11.06
CA VAL A 50 13.20 5.97 -9.92
C VAL A 50 11.77 5.71 -10.39
N ASP A 51 11.36 6.34 -11.50
CA ASP A 51 10.05 6.07 -12.14
C ASP A 51 9.90 4.58 -12.50
N ARG A 52 10.94 3.97 -13.11
CA ARG A 52 10.95 2.53 -13.38
C ARG A 52 10.80 1.71 -12.10
N ALA A 53 11.59 2.00 -11.08
CA ALA A 53 11.54 1.26 -9.82
C ALA A 53 10.18 1.37 -9.12
N ILE A 54 9.52 2.54 -9.16
CA ILE A 54 8.15 2.71 -8.66
C ILE A 54 7.18 1.78 -9.40
N ARG A 55 7.27 1.72 -10.73
CA ARG A 55 6.42 0.83 -11.56
C ARG A 55 6.70 -0.64 -11.33
N ASP A 56 7.96 -1.02 -11.09
CA ASP A 56 8.35 -2.41 -10.79
C ASP A 56 7.74 -2.86 -9.45
N VAL A 57 7.74 -1.97 -8.44
CA VAL A 57 7.09 -2.22 -7.14
C VAL A 57 5.56 -2.32 -7.30
N ALA A 58 4.94 -1.40 -8.04
CA ALA A 58 3.50 -1.45 -8.33
C ALA A 58 3.08 -2.77 -9.01
N SER A 59 3.84 -3.18 -10.03
CA SER A 59 3.63 -4.46 -10.71
C SER A 59 3.77 -5.66 -9.77
N SER A 60 4.71 -5.60 -8.83
CA SER A 60 4.91 -6.64 -7.82
C SER A 60 3.71 -6.71 -6.87
N LEU A 61 3.16 -5.58 -6.44
CA LEU A 61 1.95 -5.53 -5.61
C LEU A 61 0.72 -6.07 -6.34
N ALA A 62 0.57 -5.81 -7.64
CA ALA A 62 -0.51 -6.36 -8.44
C ALA A 62 -0.50 -7.91 -8.46
N ILE A 63 0.68 -8.53 -8.55
CA ILE A 63 0.83 -10.00 -8.47
C ILE A 63 0.41 -10.54 -7.09
N PHE A 64 0.62 -9.76 -6.04
CA PHE A 64 0.25 -10.13 -4.68
C PHE A 64 -1.24 -9.87 -4.37
N ALA A 65 -1.86 -8.88 -5.03
CA ALA A 65 -3.26 -8.50 -4.88
C ALA A 65 -4.23 -9.64 -5.20
N ASP A 66 -3.93 -10.46 -6.22
CA ASP A 66 -4.68 -11.67 -6.59
C ASP A 66 -4.86 -12.69 -5.44
N ARG A 67 -4.15 -12.51 -4.32
CA ARG A 67 -4.10 -13.46 -3.20
C ARG A 67 -4.67 -12.91 -1.89
N SER A 68 -5.06 -11.63 -1.81
CA SER A 68 -5.61 -11.03 -0.58
C SER A 68 -6.29 -9.67 -0.80
N GLU A 69 -7.50 -9.49 -0.25
CA GLU A 69 -8.21 -8.19 -0.27
C GLU A 69 -7.41 -7.04 0.37
N LYS A 70 -6.56 -7.33 1.37
CA LYS A 70 -5.70 -6.29 1.97
C LYS A 70 -4.60 -5.83 1.02
N ALA A 71 -4.19 -6.69 0.11
CA ALA A 71 -3.18 -6.40 -0.89
C ALA A 71 -3.74 -5.53 -2.01
N ASP A 72 -5.06 -5.61 -2.29
CA ASP A 72 -5.75 -4.70 -3.19
C ASP A 72 -5.61 -3.24 -2.71
N VAL A 73 -5.85 -2.97 -1.42
CA VAL A 73 -5.72 -1.62 -0.86
C VAL A 73 -4.30 -1.07 -0.98
N TYR A 74 -3.27 -1.90 -0.78
CA TYR A 74 -1.88 -1.49 -0.95
C TYR A 74 -1.51 -1.23 -2.41
N ARG A 75 -1.97 -2.09 -3.32
CA ARG A 75 -1.81 -1.90 -4.76
C ARG A 75 -2.47 -0.59 -5.19
N ASP A 76 -3.76 -0.41 -4.87
CA ASP A 76 -4.54 0.75 -5.31
C ASP A 76 -3.95 2.05 -4.81
N CYS A 77 -3.53 2.09 -3.54
CA CYS A 77 -2.85 3.24 -2.98
C CYS A 77 -1.54 3.56 -3.72
N LEU A 78 -0.72 2.55 -4.00
CA LEU A 78 0.55 2.78 -4.70
C LEU A 78 0.33 3.17 -6.17
N ASP A 79 -0.65 2.57 -6.84
CA ASP A 79 -0.99 2.88 -8.23
C ASP A 79 -1.47 4.33 -8.37
N VAL A 80 -2.37 4.77 -7.50
CA VAL A 80 -2.84 6.18 -7.46
C VAL A 80 -1.65 7.13 -7.29
N LEU A 81 -0.78 6.86 -6.31
CA LEU A 81 0.40 7.68 -6.06
C LEU A 81 1.39 7.68 -7.24
N ALA A 82 1.67 6.52 -7.82
CA ALA A 82 2.60 6.37 -8.93
C ALA A 82 2.08 7.10 -10.18
N ILE A 83 0.79 6.97 -10.48
CA ILE A 83 0.13 7.66 -11.60
C ILE A 83 0.14 9.17 -11.36
N SER A 84 -0.26 9.63 -10.17
CA SER A 84 -0.36 11.05 -9.85
C SER A 84 1.00 11.74 -9.96
N ILE A 85 2.03 11.16 -9.35
CA ILE A 85 3.38 11.72 -9.40
C ILE A 85 3.95 11.68 -10.83
N SER A 86 3.67 10.64 -11.61
CA SER A 86 4.16 10.54 -13.00
C SER A 86 3.46 11.50 -13.96
N ARG A 87 2.17 11.80 -13.72
CA ARG A 87 1.35 12.68 -14.56
C ARG A 87 1.40 14.13 -14.14
N SER A 88 1.79 14.42 -12.90
CA SER A 88 1.81 15.79 -12.41
C SER A 88 2.77 16.65 -13.23
N CYS A 89 2.24 17.74 -13.77
CA CYS A 89 3.04 18.75 -14.47
C CYS A 89 3.96 19.53 -13.52
N THR A 90 3.67 19.53 -12.23
CA THR A 90 4.45 20.26 -11.21
C THR A 90 5.11 19.25 -10.27
N PRO A 91 6.45 19.21 -10.22
CA PRO A 91 7.15 18.36 -9.26
C PRO A 91 6.68 18.63 -7.82
N GLY A 92 6.49 17.55 -7.06
CA GLY A 92 6.07 17.66 -5.66
C GLY A 92 4.59 17.97 -5.45
N THR A 93 3.76 17.88 -6.50
CA THR A 93 2.31 17.97 -6.36
C THR A 93 1.64 16.66 -6.72
N ILE A 94 0.61 16.33 -5.95
CA ILE A 94 -0.36 15.27 -6.21
C ILE A 94 -1.68 15.99 -6.49
N ASP A 95 -2.37 15.62 -7.56
CA ASP A 95 -3.66 16.23 -7.91
C ASP A 95 -4.74 15.95 -6.85
N GLU A 96 -5.76 16.79 -6.81
CA GLU A 96 -6.79 16.74 -5.77
C GLU A 96 -7.59 15.43 -5.76
N GLU A 97 -7.83 14.83 -6.94
CA GLU A 97 -8.52 13.54 -7.05
C GLU A 97 -7.69 12.44 -6.37
N SER A 98 -6.42 12.33 -6.77
CA SER A 98 -5.48 11.36 -6.19
C SER A 98 -5.28 11.56 -4.68
N ARG A 99 -5.24 12.81 -4.19
CA ARG A 99 -5.17 13.09 -2.74
C ARG A 99 -6.37 12.56 -1.97
N ARG A 100 -7.58 12.76 -2.49
CA ARG A 100 -8.82 12.26 -1.85
C ARG A 100 -8.86 10.75 -1.82
N GLU A 101 -8.48 10.10 -2.92
CA GLU A 101 -8.39 8.65 -2.99
C GLU A 101 -7.41 8.09 -1.97
N VAL A 102 -6.19 8.63 -1.91
CA VAL A 102 -5.19 8.24 -0.90
C VAL A 102 -5.73 8.46 0.51
N SER A 103 -6.33 9.63 0.79
CA SER A 103 -6.92 9.94 2.09
C SER A 103 -8.01 8.93 2.50
N GLY A 104 -8.82 8.46 1.56
CA GLY A 104 -9.85 7.45 1.82
C GLY A 104 -9.28 6.06 2.15
N MET A 105 -8.06 5.77 1.67
CA MET A 105 -7.37 4.49 1.89
C MET A 105 -6.50 4.48 3.16
N VAL A 106 -6.01 5.64 3.65
CA VAL A 106 -5.08 5.72 4.80
C VAL A 106 -5.58 4.93 6.01
N GLN A 107 -6.86 5.08 6.37
CA GLN A 107 -7.41 4.39 7.54
C GLN A 107 -7.40 2.86 7.38
N GLN A 108 -7.76 2.36 6.20
CA GLN A 108 -7.74 0.92 5.88
C GLN A 108 -6.33 0.35 5.88
N ILE A 109 -5.36 1.15 5.43
CA ILE A 109 -3.93 0.80 5.43
C ILE A 109 -3.40 0.69 6.86
N ILE A 110 -3.76 1.63 7.74
CA ILE A 110 -3.39 1.59 9.17
C ILE A 110 -3.96 0.32 9.84
N GLU A 111 -5.24 0.05 9.64
CA GLU A 111 -5.94 -1.13 10.19
C GLU A 111 -5.35 -2.46 9.68
N SER A 112 -4.68 -2.42 8.53
CA SER A 112 -4.03 -3.59 7.93
C SER A 112 -2.64 -3.91 8.51
N GLY A 113 -2.12 -3.07 9.41
CA GLY A 113 -0.89 -3.33 10.18
C GLY A 113 0.36 -2.62 9.65
N ILE A 114 0.18 -1.47 8.98
CA ILE A 114 1.28 -0.64 8.47
C ILE A 114 2.05 0.07 9.57
N ALA A 115 3.36 0.26 9.33
CA ALA A 115 4.23 1.04 10.19
C ALA A 115 3.73 2.50 10.30
N PRO A 116 3.66 3.08 11.52
CA PRO A 116 3.14 4.44 11.73
C PRO A 116 3.78 5.51 10.83
N ASP A 117 5.08 5.39 10.55
CA ASP A 117 5.82 6.35 9.71
C ASP A 117 5.28 6.40 8.28
N ILE A 118 4.89 5.25 7.73
CA ILE A 118 4.36 5.13 6.36
C ILE A 118 2.96 5.75 6.30
N ALA A 119 2.15 5.54 7.33
CA ALA A 119 0.86 6.22 7.46
C ALA A 119 1.03 7.74 7.58
N SER A 120 2.06 8.22 8.27
CA SER A 120 2.39 9.66 8.34
C SER A 120 2.75 10.21 6.95
N MET A 121 3.62 9.52 6.20
CA MET A 121 3.99 9.92 4.84
C MET A 121 2.77 10.02 3.92
N LEU A 122 1.89 9.00 3.94
CA LEU A 122 0.64 9.00 3.17
C LEU A 122 -0.28 10.16 3.58
N SER A 123 -0.43 10.38 4.88
CA SER A 123 -1.25 11.47 5.43
C SER A 123 -0.72 12.86 5.06
N GLU A 124 0.61 13.01 4.95
CA GLU A 124 1.21 14.26 4.48
C GLU A 124 0.97 14.49 2.98
N MET A 125 1.09 13.44 2.17
CA MET A 125 0.84 13.49 0.74
C MET A 125 -0.65 13.70 0.39
N SER A 126 -1.56 13.27 1.27
CA SER A 126 -3.01 13.43 1.07
C SER A 126 -3.56 14.77 1.56
N LYS A 127 -2.76 15.58 2.26
CA LYS A 127 -3.17 16.93 2.67
C LYS A 127 -3.10 17.87 1.48
N VAL A 128 -4.03 18.82 1.45
CA VAL A 128 -3.92 19.99 0.57
C VAL A 128 -2.64 20.72 0.98
N SER A 129 -1.75 20.98 0.02
CA SER A 129 -0.66 21.94 0.21
C SER A 129 -1.31 23.27 0.56
N GLY A 130 -1.46 23.55 1.86
CA GLY A 130 -2.02 24.80 2.33
C GLY A 130 -1.18 25.94 1.79
N ASP A 131 -1.87 26.91 1.18
CA ASP A 131 -1.32 28.20 0.80
C ASP A 131 -0.46 28.75 1.94
N GLY A 132 0.85 28.84 1.69
CA GLY A 132 1.78 29.65 2.46
C GLY A 132 2.05 30.94 1.73
#